data_AF-A0A5J4VR47-F1
#
_entry.id   AF-A0A5J4VR47-F1
#
_cell.length_a   1.000
_cell.length_b   1.000
_cell.length_c   1.000
_cell.angle_alpha   90.00
_cell.angle_beta   90.00
_cell.angle_gamma   90.00
#
_symmetry.space_group_name_H-M   'P 1'
#
loop_
_entity.id
_entity.type
_entity.pdbx_description
1 polymer ?
#
loop_
_entity_poly.entity_id
_entity_poly.type
_entity_poly.pdbx_seq_one_letter_code
_entity_poly.pdbx_strand_id
1 'polypeptide(L)'
;MESTKNAEDTDDNDKLTQLQIQFNAFDEILFSVLYVFYKLPRFGHLFQSVEVLITIIQCAGVAYRVFDWPLRGIVDKTILDFFGETWRSDDFLLTMTLVLGILQIAVVFGIFVLAVLSKRGFSVIPLFLKVLQLAVILLTGMFYLPSVNVFLGGFLCFTQIQDNPNTLPKISCNGRETVVLVLGLIFILIDISFTFIIRLFDFAHNHKKGGIYTLQTGFYNIFIMILTSLIQIVGLTARGYPLAVSIVGIVIFSFLAVYPCIFQPFFSVWGNVIWGIAMQICFVVFSMGIFTFFLDQSKTYVIIIEWIVFALLVITLPLINALITYKRGISLWGVREDEETPQPVKLLKGEQRVKLLSQIEMQEKDKSWLQTPVAMIKDSDVTIH
;
A
#
# COMPACT_ATOMS: atom_id res chain seq x y z
N MET A 1 68.12 26.47 5.77
CA MET A 1 66.94 27.34 5.61
C MET A 1 66.26 26.86 4.35
N GLU A 2 65.32 25.92 4.53
CA GLU A 2 63.88 26.14 4.25
C GLU A 2 63.65 26.19 2.73
N SER A 3 62.93 25.28 2.09
CA SER A 3 61.65 24.71 2.49
C SER A 3 61.41 23.39 1.74
N THR A 4 61.25 22.31 2.51
CA THR A 4 60.51 21.10 2.14
C THR A 4 59.01 21.34 2.28
N LYS A 5 58.24 20.60 1.47
CA LYS A 5 56.77 20.44 1.42
C LYS A 5 56.07 21.30 0.38
N ASN A 6 55.61 20.63 -0.68
CA ASN A 6 54.24 20.67 -1.20
C ASN A 6 54.19 19.80 -2.46
N ALA A 7 54.17 18.48 -2.27
CA ALA A 7 53.96 17.51 -3.35
C ALA A 7 52.99 16.40 -2.92
N GLU A 8 52.08 16.71 -1.99
CA GLU A 8 51.22 15.72 -1.34
C GLU A 8 49.84 16.31 -1.04
N ASP A 9 49.22 16.99 -2.02
CA ASP A 9 47.87 17.57 -1.86
C ASP A 9 47.02 17.52 -3.15
N THR A 10 47.45 16.76 -4.16
CA THR A 10 46.75 16.65 -5.45
C THR A 10 46.19 15.26 -5.74
N ASP A 11 46.37 14.28 -4.85
CA ASP A 11 45.91 12.89 -5.04
C ASP A 11 44.67 12.51 -4.21
N ASP A 12 44.23 13.37 -3.28
CA ASP A 12 43.02 13.12 -2.48
C ASP A 12 41.75 13.76 -3.08
N ASN A 13 41.88 14.83 -3.87
CA ASN A 13 40.74 15.44 -4.57
C ASN A 13 40.25 14.62 -5.77
N ASP A 14 41.11 13.80 -6.40
CA ASP A 14 40.71 12.92 -7.50
C ASP A 14 40.09 11.60 -7.03
N LYS A 15 40.30 11.21 -5.77
CA LYS A 15 39.63 10.04 -5.16
C LYS A 15 38.22 10.35 -4.69
N LEU A 16 37.90 11.62 -4.41
CA LEU A 16 36.56 12.02 -3.93
C LEU A 16 35.54 12.22 -5.07
N THR A 17 36.00 12.50 -6.30
CA THR A 17 35.18 12.66 -7.51
C THR A 17 34.95 11.37 -8.30
N GLN A 18 35.60 10.27 -7.91
CA GLN A 18 35.48 8.97 -8.58
C GLN A 18 34.85 7.86 -7.73
N LEU A 19 34.01 8.20 -6.74
CA LEU A 19 32.94 7.30 -6.30
C LEU A 19 31.81 7.27 -7.36
N GLN A 20 32.19 7.06 -8.62
CA GLN A 20 31.29 6.64 -9.67
C GLN A 20 30.94 5.19 -9.30
N ILE A 21 29.85 5.02 -8.54
CA ILE A 21 29.26 3.72 -8.26
C ILE A 21 29.03 3.08 -9.64
N GLN A 22 29.91 2.18 -10.05
CA GLN A 22 29.77 1.42 -11.28
C GLN A 22 28.63 0.45 -11.02
N PHE A 23 27.41 0.91 -11.31
CA PHE A 23 26.26 0.03 -11.39
C PHE A 23 26.59 -1.09 -12.37
N ASN A 24 26.30 -2.32 -11.97
CA ASN A 24 26.39 -3.43 -12.91
C ASN A 24 25.49 -3.12 -14.11
N ALA A 25 25.83 -3.61 -15.30
CA ALA A 25 25.08 -3.31 -16.51
C ALA A 25 23.58 -3.65 -16.39
N PHE A 26 23.23 -4.59 -15.51
CA PHE A 26 21.86 -4.93 -15.14
C PHE A 26 21.21 -3.84 -14.26
N ASP A 27 21.90 -3.35 -13.24
CA ASP A 27 21.38 -2.34 -12.31
C ASP A 27 21.12 -1.01 -13.01
N GLU A 28 22.00 -0.63 -13.95
CA GLU A 28 21.85 0.58 -14.77
C GLU A 28 20.63 0.48 -15.70
N ILE A 29 20.40 -0.70 -16.30
CA ILE A 29 19.24 -0.98 -17.14
C ILE A 29 17.96 -0.97 -16.31
N LEU A 30 17.96 -1.65 -15.16
CA LEU A 30 16.82 -1.71 -14.25
C LEU A 30 16.46 -0.32 -13.71
N PHE A 31 17.45 0.44 -13.26
CA PHE A 31 17.26 1.79 -12.77
C PHE A 31 16.74 2.72 -13.88
N SER A 32 17.29 2.66 -15.09
CA SER A 32 16.84 3.46 -16.22
C SER A 32 15.39 3.18 -16.59
N VAL A 33 14.99 1.91 -16.61
CA VAL A 33 13.61 1.48 -16.87
C VAL A 33 12.66 2.01 -15.80
N LEU A 34 13.00 1.76 -14.53
CA LEU A 34 12.19 2.21 -13.40
C LEU A 34 12.07 3.73 -13.37
N TYR A 35 13.16 4.43 -13.67
CA TYR A 35 13.19 5.89 -13.75
C TYR A 35 12.35 6.44 -14.91
N VAL A 36 12.37 5.80 -16.07
CA VAL A 36 11.53 6.18 -17.22
C VAL A 36 10.05 6.01 -16.90
N PHE A 37 9.65 4.88 -16.29
CA PHE A 37 8.28 4.69 -15.83
C PHE A 37 7.87 5.70 -14.75
N TYR A 38 8.82 6.03 -13.88
CA TYR A 38 8.61 6.97 -12.80
C TYR A 38 8.42 8.42 -13.28
N LYS A 39 9.08 8.81 -14.38
CA LYS A 39 9.00 10.18 -14.95
C LYS A 39 7.63 10.51 -15.55
N LEU A 40 6.83 9.52 -15.91
CA LEU A 40 5.48 9.74 -16.43
C LEU A 40 4.51 10.13 -15.31
N PRO A 41 3.50 10.96 -15.61
CA PRO A 41 2.50 11.35 -14.62
C PRO A 41 1.82 10.10 -14.03
N ARG A 42 1.85 9.98 -12.69
CA ARG A 42 1.17 8.90 -11.97
C ARG A 42 -0.33 8.95 -12.25
N PHE A 43 -0.97 7.79 -12.22
CA PHE A 43 -2.41 7.67 -12.31
C PHE A 43 -3.09 8.48 -11.18
N GLY A 44 -4.27 9.02 -11.49
CA GLY A 44 -5.00 9.88 -10.57
C GLY A 44 -5.45 9.16 -9.29
N HIS A 45 -5.84 9.94 -8.28
CA HIS A 45 -6.26 9.44 -6.97
C HIS A 45 -7.40 8.41 -7.04
N LEU A 46 -8.28 8.52 -8.03
CA LEU A 46 -9.35 7.53 -8.24
C LEU A 46 -8.80 6.12 -8.47
N PHE A 47 -7.75 5.97 -9.26
CA PHE A 47 -7.16 4.66 -9.55
C PHE A 47 -6.62 4.00 -8.28
N GLN A 48 -5.89 4.75 -7.47
CA GLN A 48 -5.32 4.27 -6.21
C GLN A 48 -6.40 3.96 -5.17
N SER A 49 -7.48 4.74 -5.12
CA SER A 49 -8.65 4.42 -4.28
C SER A 49 -9.32 3.11 -4.71
N VAL A 50 -9.42 2.85 -6.02
CA VAL A 50 -9.96 1.59 -6.53
C VAL A 50 -9.04 0.42 -6.18
N GLU A 51 -7.72 0.59 -6.26
CA GLU A 51 -6.75 -0.43 -5.83
C GLU A 51 -6.92 -0.79 -4.34
N VAL A 52 -7.07 0.21 -3.46
CA VAL A 52 -7.35 0.00 -2.04
C VAL A 52 -8.66 -0.78 -1.87
N LEU A 53 -9.72 -0.38 -2.56
CA LEU A 53 -11.02 -1.04 -2.48
C LEU A 53 -10.93 -2.50 -2.92
N ILE A 54 -10.28 -2.79 -4.05
CA ILE A 54 -10.08 -4.16 -4.54
C ILE A 54 -9.28 -4.97 -3.53
N THR A 55 -8.26 -4.39 -2.90
CA THR A 55 -7.46 -5.06 -1.86
C THR A 55 -8.32 -5.47 -0.66
N ILE A 56 -9.15 -4.56 -0.14
CA ILE A 56 -10.08 -4.84 0.97
C ILE A 56 -11.01 -5.98 0.58
N ILE A 57 -11.62 -5.87 -0.59
CA ILE A 57 -12.57 -6.82 -1.12
C ILE A 57 -11.95 -8.22 -1.25
N GLN A 58 -10.75 -8.33 -1.84
CA GLN A 58 -10.06 -9.61 -2.03
C GLN A 58 -9.64 -10.25 -0.71
N CYS A 59 -9.24 -9.44 0.27
CA CYS A 59 -8.89 -9.92 1.61
C CYS A 59 -10.14 -10.36 2.39
N ALA A 60 -11.22 -9.57 2.35
CA ALA A 60 -12.50 -9.91 2.97
C ALA A 60 -13.11 -11.18 2.33
N GLY A 61 -12.93 -11.36 1.02
CA GLY A 61 -13.35 -12.56 0.31
C GLY A 61 -12.67 -13.85 0.80
N VAL A 62 -11.45 -13.79 1.33
CA VAL A 62 -10.83 -14.94 2.01
C VAL A 62 -11.59 -15.31 3.27
N ALA A 63 -11.87 -14.32 4.13
CA ALA A 63 -12.59 -14.53 5.37
C ALA A 63 -14.01 -15.08 5.12
N TYR A 64 -14.73 -14.53 4.15
CA TYR A 64 -16.07 -14.99 3.81
C TYR A 64 -16.09 -16.44 3.33
N ARG A 65 -15.10 -16.84 2.50
CA ARG A 65 -14.91 -18.23 2.06
C ARG A 65 -14.65 -19.18 3.22
N VAL A 66 -13.80 -18.79 4.17
CA VAL A 66 -13.35 -19.70 5.24
C VAL A 66 -14.36 -19.77 6.39
N PHE A 67 -15.11 -18.70 6.66
CA PHE A 67 -16.01 -18.62 7.81
C PHE A 67 -17.48 -18.86 7.48
N ASP A 68 -17.88 -18.93 6.21
CA ASP A 68 -19.29 -19.09 5.78
C ASP A 68 -20.22 -18.06 6.47
N TRP A 69 -19.72 -16.82 6.51
CA TRP A 69 -20.29 -15.65 7.17
C TRP A 69 -19.75 -14.40 6.47
N PRO A 70 -20.55 -13.33 6.26
CA PRO A 70 -21.89 -13.10 6.80
C PRO A 70 -23.03 -13.54 5.88
N LEU A 71 -22.70 -14.00 4.67
CA LEU A 71 -23.65 -14.43 3.66
C LEU A 71 -23.76 -15.94 3.77
N ARG A 72 -24.92 -16.47 4.17
CA ARG A 72 -25.19 -17.91 4.09
C ARG A 72 -26.20 -18.19 2.98
N GLY A 73 -26.05 -19.32 2.29
CA GLY A 73 -27.04 -19.81 1.33
C GLY A 73 -26.88 -19.29 -0.10
N ILE A 74 -27.92 -18.70 -0.70
CA ILE A 74 -27.94 -18.40 -2.15
C ILE A 74 -27.17 -17.10 -2.48
N VAL A 75 -27.20 -16.12 -1.57
CA VAL A 75 -26.47 -14.85 -1.71
C VAL A 75 -24.95 -15.08 -1.60
N ASP A 76 -24.56 -16.08 -0.81
CA ASP A 76 -23.18 -16.57 -0.66
C ASP A 76 -22.61 -17.00 -2.02
N LYS A 77 -23.34 -17.81 -2.80
CA LYS A 77 -22.91 -18.22 -4.15
C LYS A 77 -22.56 -17.03 -5.03
N THR A 78 -23.46 -16.08 -5.25
CA THR A 78 -23.22 -15.00 -6.23
C THR A 78 -22.07 -14.06 -5.84
N ILE A 79 -21.87 -13.80 -4.54
CA ILE A 79 -20.85 -12.87 -4.05
C ILE A 79 -19.48 -13.58 -3.88
N LEU A 80 -19.44 -14.83 -3.38
CA LEU A 80 -18.19 -15.62 -3.39
C LEU A 80 -17.75 -15.98 -4.80
N ASP A 81 -18.69 -16.22 -5.73
CA ASP A 81 -18.42 -16.49 -7.14
C ASP A 81 -17.70 -15.30 -7.81
N PHE A 82 -17.86 -14.07 -7.31
CA PHE A 82 -17.18 -12.89 -7.84
C PHE A 82 -15.83 -12.61 -7.14
N PHE A 83 -15.62 -13.07 -5.90
CA PHE A 83 -14.48 -12.66 -5.06
C PHE A 83 -13.51 -13.76 -4.62
N GLY A 84 -13.74 -15.04 -4.91
CA GLY A 84 -12.76 -16.05 -4.53
C GLY A 84 -13.02 -17.50 -4.93
N GLU A 85 -14.15 -17.84 -5.53
CA GLU A 85 -14.42 -19.21 -5.99
C GLU A 85 -14.80 -19.28 -7.48
N THR A 86 -14.27 -18.37 -8.29
CA THR A 86 -14.47 -18.34 -9.74
C THR A 86 -14.01 -19.63 -10.45
N TRP A 87 -13.27 -20.50 -9.78
CA TRP A 87 -12.76 -21.77 -10.31
C TRP A 87 -13.82 -22.88 -10.27
N ARG A 88 -15.05 -22.62 -10.71
CA ARG A 88 -16.11 -23.64 -10.74
C ARG A 88 -15.88 -24.74 -11.77
N SER A 89 -15.07 -24.47 -12.78
CA SER A 89 -14.66 -25.46 -13.77
C SER A 89 -13.15 -25.42 -13.96
N ASP A 90 -12.59 -26.61 -14.15
CA ASP A 90 -11.18 -26.80 -14.46
C ASP A 90 -10.77 -25.96 -15.68
N ASP A 91 -11.66 -25.88 -16.68
CA ASP A 91 -11.46 -25.11 -17.90
C ASP A 91 -11.38 -23.60 -17.64
N PHE A 92 -12.20 -23.06 -16.73
CA PHE A 92 -12.16 -21.63 -16.40
C PHE A 92 -10.88 -21.27 -15.65
N LEU A 93 -10.47 -22.09 -14.67
CA LEU A 93 -9.22 -21.91 -13.93
C LEU A 93 -8.01 -21.99 -14.85
N LEU A 94 -7.95 -22.99 -15.73
CA LEU A 94 -6.87 -23.12 -16.71
C LEU A 94 -6.84 -21.91 -17.66
N THR A 95 -8.01 -21.48 -18.17
CA THR A 95 -8.11 -20.34 -19.08
C THR A 95 -7.61 -19.06 -18.43
N MET A 96 -8.05 -18.74 -17.22
CA MET A 96 -7.59 -17.53 -16.52
C MET A 96 -6.12 -17.59 -16.13
N THR A 97 -5.63 -18.76 -15.73
CA THR A 97 -4.19 -18.98 -15.45
C THR A 97 -3.36 -18.67 -16.69
N LEU A 98 -3.78 -19.15 -17.86
CA LEU A 98 -3.09 -18.89 -19.12
C LEU A 98 -3.20 -17.42 -19.56
N VAL A 99 -4.39 -16.82 -19.48
CA VAL A 99 -4.60 -15.41 -19.87
C VAL A 99 -3.74 -14.47 -19.02
N LEU A 100 -3.77 -14.63 -17.69
CA LEU A 100 -2.97 -13.80 -16.79
C LEU A 100 -1.48 -14.09 -16.91
N GLY A 101 -1.08 -15.36 -17.04
CA GLY A 101 0.32 -15.74 -17.23
C GLY A 101 0.92 -15.21 -18.55
N ILE A 102 0.18 -15.29 -19.66
CA ILE A 102 0.60 -14.72 -20.95
C ILE A 102 0.68 -13.19 -20.86
N LEU A 103 -0.31 -12.54 -20.25
CA LEU A 103 -0.30 -11.10 -20.03
C LEU A 103 0.94 -10.67 -19.23
N GLN A 104 1.25 -11.40 -18.16
CA GLN A 104 2.42 -11.15 -17.31
C GLN A 104 3.73 -11.30 -18.09
N ILE A 105 3.90 -12.39 -18.86
CA ILE A 105 5.09 -12.58 -19.70
C ILE A 105 5.20 -11.44 -20.72
N ALA A 106 4.09 -11.05 -21.36
CA ALA A 106 4.08 -9.98 -22.35
C ALA A 106 4.49 -8.63 -21.74
N VAL A 107 4.06 -8.33 -20.52
CA VAL A 107 4.45 -7.11 -19.79
C VAL A 107 5.93 -7.13 -19.44
N VAL A 108 6.43 -8.23 -18.86
CA VAL A 108 7.86 -8.38 -18.51
C VAL A 108 8.73 -8.27 -19.76
N PHE A 109 8.34 -8.92 -20.85
CA PHE A 109 9.04 -8.82 -22.14
C PHE A 109 8.99 -7.39 -22.71
N GLY A 110 7.84 -6.71 -22.63
CA GLY A 110 7.69 -5.33 -23.06
C GLY A 110 8.64 -4.38 -22.31
N ILE A 111 8.80 -4.59 -21.00
CA ILE A 111 9.77 -3.86 -20.17
C ILE A 111 11.19 -4.13 -20.63
N PHE A 112 11.55 -5.39 -20.87
CA PHE A 112 12.87 -5.76 -21.37
C PHE A 112 13.18 -5.09 -22.71
N VAL A 113 12.24 -5.10 -23.66
CA VAL A 113 12.37 -4.41 -24.93
C VAL A 113 12.55 -2.91 -24.74
N LEU A 114 11.75 -2.28 -23.87
CA LEU A 114 11.89 -0.86 -23.54
C LEU A 114 13.27 -0.54 -22.98
N ALA A 115 13.79 -1.40 -22.10
CA ALA A 115 15.09 -1.28 -21.48
C ALA A 115 16.22 -1.28 -22.53
N VAL A 116 16.17 -2.24 -23.44
CA VAL A 116 17.16 -2.39 -24.52
C VAL A 116 17.09 -1.21 -25.49
N LEU A 117 15.88 -0.76 -25.87
CA LEU A 117 15.70 0.39 -26.76
C LEU A 117 16.23 1.68 -26.13
N SER A 118 15.93 1.91 -24.86
CA SER A 118 16.41 3.07 -24.10
C SER A 118 17.93 3.08 -24.00
N LYS A 119 18.55 1.92 -23.72
CA LYS A 119 20.02 1.80 -23.65
C LYS A 119 20.71 2.09 -24.99
N ARG A 120 20.06 1.74 -26.10
CA ARG A 120 20.58 2.02 -27.46
C ARG A 120 20.32 3.46 -27.92
N GLY A 121 19.71 4.31 -27.08
CA GLY A 121 19.42 5.70 -27.41
C GLY A 121 18.28 5.88 -28.43
N PHE A 122 17.49 4.85 -28.69
CA PHE A 122 16.33 4.98 -29.57
C PHE A 122 15.23 5.77 -28.89
N SER A 123 14.61 6.69 -29.63
CA SER A 123 13.39 7.35 -29.16
C SER A 123 12.27 6.32 -29.07
N VAL A 124 11.79 6.07 -27.85
CA VAL A 124 10.69 5.15 -27.59
C VAL A 124 9.38 5.83 -28.01
N ILE A 125 8.53 5.11 -28.74
CA ILE A 125 7.19 5.57 -29.11
C ILE A 125 6.40 5.92 -27.83
N PRO A 126 5.96 7.18 -27.64
CA PRO A 126 5.29 7.60 -26.40
C PRO A 126 4.02 6.81 -26.06
N LEU A 127 3.30 6.35 -27.09
CA LEU A 127 2.11 5.50 -26.91
C LEU A 127 2.47 4.15 -26.29
N PHE A 128 3.52 3.48 -26.78
CA PHE A 128 3.96 2.19 -26.27
C PHE A 128 4.33 2.29 -24.79
N LEU A 129 5.06 3.35 -24.42
CA LEU A 129 5.46 3.61 -23.04
C LEU A 129 4.25 3.79 -22.10
N LYS A 130 3.24 4.55 -22.52
CA LYS A 130 2.00 4.75 -21.73
C LYS A 130 1.21 3.45 -21.55
N VAL A 131 1.05 2.67 -22.62
CA VAL A 131 0.32 1.39 -22.58
C VAL A 131 1.05 0.40 -21.68
N LEU A 132 2.37 0.30 -21.81
CA LEU A 132 3.17 -0.59 -20.98
C LEU A 132 3.11 -0.17 -19.50
N GLN A 133 3.24 1.12 -19.20
CA GLN A 133 3.11 1.62 -17.82
C GLN A 133 1.73 1.31 -17.22
N LEU A 134 0.66 1.49 -18.00
CA LEU A 134 -0.70 1.13 -17.56
C LEU A 134 -0.77 -0.36 -17.23
N ALA A 135 -0.26 -1.22 -18.12
CA ALA A 135 -0.27 -2.67 -17.92
C ALA A 135 0.53 -3.08 -16.67
N VAL A 136 1.69 -2.47 -16.43
CA VAL A 136 2.50 -2.72 -15.22
C VAL A 136 1.74 -2.35 -13.95
N ILE A 137 1.15 -1.17 -13.90
CA ILE A 137 0.44 -0.69 -12.70
C ILE A 137 -0.84 -1.50 -12.46
N LEU A 138 -1.54 -1.90 -13.53
CA LEU A 138 -2.69 -2.79 -13.45
C LEU A 138 -2.30 -4.16 -12.87
N LEU A 139 -1.23 -4.76 -13.40
CA LEU A 139 -0.78 -6.09 -12.99
C LEU A 139 -0.23 -6.12 -11.56
N THR A 140 0.63 -5.16 -11.23
CA THR A 140 1.28 -5.06 -9.91
C THR A 140 0.39 -4.41 -8.83
N GLY A 141 -0.85 -4.06 -9.17
CA GLY A 141 -1.80 -3.40 -8.28
C GLY A 141 -3.16 -4.06 -8.28
N MET A 142 -4.09 -3.52 -9.06
CA MET A 142 -5.49 -3.99 -9.04
C MET A 142 -5.63 -5.49 -9.34
N PHE A 143 -4.82 -6.03 -10.26
CA PHE A 143 -4.88 -7.44 -10.63
C PHE A 143 -3.89 -8.34 -9.86
N TYR A 144 -3.06 -7.80 -8.97
CA TYR A 144 -2.06 -8.58 -8.25
C TYR A 144 -2.71 -9.67 -7.38
N LEU A 145 -3.57 -9.27 -6.42
CA LEU A 145 -4.27 -10.23 -5.55
C LEU A 145 -5.20 -11.18 -6.31
N PRO A 146 -5.98 -10.72 -7.30
CA PRO A 146 -6.70 -11.62 -8.20
C PRO A 146 -5.80 -12.65 -8.87
N SER A 147 -4.64 -12.25 -9.40
CA SER A 147 -3.68 -13.15 -10.07
C SER A 147 -3.10 -14.18 -9.12
N VAL A 148 -2.71 -13.76 -7.91
CA VAL A 148 -2.29 -14.67 -6.83
C VAL A 148 -3.37 -15.72 -6.54
N ASN A 149 -4.64 -15.30 -6.44
CA ASN A 149 -5.76 -16.22 -6.18
C ASN A 149 -6.00 -17.20 -7.35
N VAL A 150 -5.81 -16.76 -8.61
CA VAL A 150 -5.86 -17.63 -9.80
C VAL A 150 -4.75 -18.66 -9.76
N PHE A 151 -3.51 -18.21 -9.57
CA PHE A 151 -2.34 -19.08 -9.63
C PHE A 151 -2.30 -20.10 -8.48
N LEU A 152 -2.90 -19.77 -7.33
CA LEU A 152 -3.07 -20.70 -6.23
C LEU A 152 -4.26 -21.66 -6.42
N GLY A 153 -5.15 -21.45 -7.38
CA GLY A 153 -6.38 -22.24 -7.55
C GLY A 153 -6.16 -23.75 -7.64
N GLY A 154 -5.02 -24.19 -8.19
CA GLY A 154 -4.64 -25.61 -8.26
C GLY A 154 -4.50 -26.30 -6.89
N PHE A 155 -4.22 -25.56 -5.82
CA PHE A 155 -4.12 -26.12 -4.46
C PHE A 155 -5.45 -26.64 -3.90
N LEU A 156 -6.60 -26.21 -4.45
CA LEU A 156 -7.91 -26.64 -3.97
C LEU A 156 -8.09 -28.16 -3.97
N CYS A 157 -7.44 -28.87 -4.90
CA CYS A 157 -7.47 -30.33 -4.96
C CYS A 157 -6.57 -31.01 -3.92
N PHE A 158 -5.55 -30.33 -3.40
CA PHE A 158 -4.54 -30.91 -2.51
C PHE A 158 -4.79 -30.60 -1.03
N THR A 159 -5.56 -29.56 -0.71
CA THR A 159 -5.84 -29.13 0.67
C THR A 159 -7.16 -29.70 1.22
N GLN A 160 -7.60 -30.85 0.69
CA GLN A 160 -8.85 -31.49 1.10
C GLN A 160 -8.70 -32.15 2.46
N ILE A 161 -9.67 -31.92 3.36
CA ILE A 161 -9.77 -32.67 4.61
C ILE A 161 -10.90 -33.67 4.40
N GLN A 162 -10.55 -34.96 4.31
CA GLN A 162 -11.51 -36.05 4.39
C GLN A 162 -12.33 -35.83 5.67
N ASP A 163 -13.66 -35.71 5.53
CA ASP A 163 -14.65 -35.43 6.60
C ASP A 163 -15.17 -34.00 6.75
N ASN A 164 -14.64 -32.99 6.04
CA ASN A 164 -15.23 -31.63 6.06
C ASN A 164 -15.84 -31.23 4.70
N PRO A 165 -17.18 -31.13 4.58
CA PRO A 165 -17.84 -30.76 3.32
C PRO A 165 -17.47 -29.36 2.82
N ASN A 166 -17.06 -28.46 3.72
CA ASN A 166 -16.62 -27.10 3.37
C ASN A 166 -15.23 -27.07 2.72
N THR A 167 -14.51 -28.20 2.74
CA THR A 167 -13.20 -28.34 2.09
C THR A 167 -13.25 -29.14 0.79
N LEU A 168 -14.43 -29.61 0.36
CA LEU A 168 -14.58 -30.31 -0.91
C LEU A 168 -14.37 -29.33 -2.07
N PRO A 169 -13.43 -29.59 -2.99
CA PRO A 169 -13.25 -28.72 -4.13
C PRO A 169 -14.42 -28.84 -5.08
N LYS A 170 -14.75 -27.73 -5.72
CA LYS A 170 -15.76 -27.66 -6.79
C LYS A 170 -15.19 -28.06 -8.16
N ILE A 171 -13.87 -28.28 -8.25
CA ILE A 171 -13.12 -28.71 -9.44
C ILE A 171 -12.95 -30.24 -9.49
N SER A 172 -12.81 -30.79 -10.69
CA SER A 172 -12.59 -32.23 -10.87
C SER A 172 -11.11 -32.56 -10.69
N CYS A 173 -10.76 -33.25 -9.61
CA CYS A 173 -9.37 -33.61 -9.28
C CYS A 173 -8.95 -34.90 -10.00
N ASN A 174 -8.93 -34.86 -11.34
CA ASN A 174 -8.73 -36.00 -12.24
C ASN A 174 -7.33 -36.06 -12.89
N GLY A 175 -6.32 -35.41 -12.31
CA GLY A 175 -4.92 -35.39 -12.74
C GLY A 175 -4.46 -34.12 -13.47
N ARG A 176 -5.39 -33.31 -14.01
CA ARG A 176 -5.07 -32.03 -14.70
C ARG A 176 -4.69 -30.90 -13.74
N GLU A 177 -5.13 -30.99 -12.49
CA GLU A 177 -4.83 -30.06 -11.40
C GLU A 177 -3.34 -29.95 -11.09
N THR A 178 -2.56 -31.02 -11.29
CA THR A 178 -1.11 -31.00 -11.04
C THR A 178 -0.41 -30.07 -12.03
N VAL A 179 -0.83 -30.08 -13.30
CA VAL A 179 -0.28 -29.19 -14.33
C VAL A 179 -0.64 -27.73 -14.04
N VAL A 180 -1.90 -27.47 -13.67
CA VAL A 180 -2.36 -26.13 -13.29
C VAL A 180 -1.61 -25.62 -12.06
N LEU A 181 -1.37 -26.47 -11.06
CA LEU A 181 -0.62 -26.13 -9.86
C LEU A 181 0.83 -25.77 -10.19
N VAL A 182 1.54 -26.61 -10.95
CA VAL A 182 2.94 -26.36 -11.30
C VAL A 182 3.08 -25.08 -12.13
N LEU A 183 2.22 -24.87 -13.13
CA LEU A 183 2.23 -23.64 -13.93
C LEU A 183 1.89 -22.41 -13.07
N GLY A 184 0.87 -22.51 -12.22
CA GLY A 184 0.49 -21.45 -11.29
C GLY A 184 1.62 -21.07 -10.34
N LEU A 185 2.34 -22.05 -9.78
CA LEU A 185 3.49 -21.81 -8.91
C LEU A 185 4.67 -21.13 -9.63
N ILE A 186 4.85 -21.36 -10.93
CA ILE A 186 5.84 -20.64 -11.73
C ILE A 186 5.38 -19.19 -11.93
N PHE A 187 4.13 -18.96 -12.32
CA PHE A 187 3.61 -17.62 -12.57
C PHE A 187 3.57 -16.76 -11.29
N ILE A 188 3.17 -17.32 -10.16
CA ILE A 188 3.16 -16.60 -8.88
C ILE A 188 4.57 -16.19 -8.45
N LEU A 189 5.59 -17.03 -8.69
CA LEU A 189 6.98 -16.69 -8.38
C LEU A 189 7.44 -15.49 -9.22
N ILE A 190 7.12 -15.51 -10.51
CA ILE A 190 7.39 -14.39 -11.42
C ILE A 190 6.61 -13.14 -10.95
N ASP A 191 5.37 -13.30 -10.49
CA ASP A 191 4.47 -12.17 -10.17
C ASP A 191 4.89 -11.47 -8.89
N ILE A 192 5.21 -12.25 -7.85
CA ILE A 192 5.76 -11.74 -6.59
C ILE A 192 7.10 -11.05 -6.85
N SER A 193 8.01 -11.68 -7.60
CA SER A 193 9.34 -11.10 -7.87
C SER A 193 9.23 -9.81 -8.66
N PHE A 194 8.39 -9.80 -9.70
CA PHE A 194 8.16 -8.64 -10.54
C PHE A 194 7.50 -7.49 -9.77
N THR A 195 6.42 -7.79 -9.02
CA THR A 195 5.70 -6.80 -8.21
C THR A 195 6.60 -6.25 -7.11
N PHE A 196 7.43 -7.08 -6.46
CA PHE A 196 8.41 -6.64 -5.46
C PHE A 196 9.35 -5.58 -6.03
N ILE A 197 9.92 -5.83 -7.21
CA ILE A 197 10.83 -4.89 -7.87
C ILE A 197 10.09 -3.59 -8.20
N ILE A 198 8.92 -3.64 -8.83
CA ILE A 198 8.20 -2.42 -9.22
C ILE A 198 7.76 -1.60 -8.00
N ARG A 199 7.24 -2.26 -6.94
CA ARG A 199 6.67 -1.58 -5.76
C ARG A 199 7.73 -1.05 -4.79
N LEU A 200 8.91 -1.68 -4.74
CA LEU A 200 10.03 -1.19 -3.95
C LEU A 200 10.47 0.20 -4.40
N PHE A 201 10.42 0.48 -5.71
CA PHE A 201 10.90 1.73 -6.31
C PHE A 201 9.81 2.80 -6.51
N ASP A 202 8.64 2.68 -5.87
CA ASP A 202 7.54 3.64 -6.00
C ASP A 202 7.74 4.95 -5.19
N PHE A 203 8.93 5.55 -5.20
CA PHE A 203 9.25 6.79 -4.49
C PHE A 203 8.91 8.03 -5.32
N ALA A 204 8.28 9.03 -4.74
CA ALA A 204 8.00 10.26 -5.48
C ALA A 204 9.22 11.22 -5.55
N HIS A 205 9.79 11.44 -6.73
CA HIS A 205 10.85 12.42 -7.02
C HIS A 205 10.43 13.88 -6.77
N ASN A 206 9.12 14.19 -6.78
CA ASN A 206 8.61 15.52 -6.46
C ASN A 206 7.60 15.47 -5.31
N HIS A 207 8.10 15.47 -4.08
CA HIS A 207 7.28 15.46 -2.85
C HIS A 207 6.25 16.60 -2.79
N LYS A 208 6.57 17.78 -3.35
CA LYS A 208 5.70 18.99 -3.33
C LYS A 208 4.50 18.94 -4.28
N LYS A 209 4.51 18.05 -5.29
CA LYS A 209 3.38 17.85 -6.23
C LYS A 209 2.71 16.49 -6.05
N GLY A 210 3.15 15.73 -5.05
CA GLY A 210 2.55 14.45 -4.73
C GLY A 210 1.15 14.64 -4.17
N GLY A 211 0.17 13.94 -4.70
CA GLY A 211 -1.17 13.92 -4.09
C GLY A 211 -1.29 12.89 -2.96
N ILE A 212 -2.52 12.49 -2.64
CA ILE A 212 -2.86 11.82 -1.37
C ILE A 212 -2.05 10.54 -1.11
N TYR A 213 -1.79 9.73 -2.13
CA TYR A 213 -1.10 8.45 -2.02
C TYR A 213 0.40 8.53 -2.34
N THR A 214 1.00 9.69 -2.16
CA THR A 214 2.45 9.87 -2.37
C THR A 214 3.20 9.29 -1.20
N LEU A 215 3.95 8.22 -1.45
CA LEU A 215 4.74 7.50 -0.46
C LEU A 215 6.09 8.18 -0.21
N GLN A 216 6.47 8.22 1.07
CA GLN A 216 7.82 8.54 1.55
C GLN A 216 8.76 7.36 1.32
N THR A 217 8.27 6.13 1.56
CA THR A 217 9.00 4.90 1.31
C THR A 217 8.15 3.80 0.69
N GLY A 218 8.75 2.99 -0.20
CA GLY A 218 8.07 1.83 -0.81
C GLY A 218 7.79 0.67 0.15
N PHE A 219 8.36 0.69 1.37
CA PHE A 219 8.27 -0.42 2.32
C PHE A 219 6.84 -0.79 2.72
N TYR A 220 5.96 0.18 2.90
CA TYR A 220 4.57 -0.12 3.29
C TYR A 220 3.82 -0.90 2.20
N ASN A 221 4.03 -0.56 0.93
CA ASN A 221 3.46 -1.33 -0.19
C ASN A 221 3.99 -2.77 -0.22
N ILE A 222 5.26 -2.99 0.13
CA ILE A 222 5.85 -4.33 0.21
C ILE A 222 5.22 -5.13 1.34
N PHE A 223 5.02 -4.52 2.52
CA PHE A 223 4.32 -5.19 3.63
C PHE A 223 2.89 -5.55 3.24
N ILE A 224 2.16 -4.65 2.60
CA ILE A 224 0.82 -4.95 2.07
C ILE A 224 0.91 -6.14 1.12
N MET A 225 1.79 -6.10 0.11
CA MET A 225 1.93 -7.16 -0.88
C MET A 225 2.24 -8.51 -0.23
N ILE A 226 3.25 -8.59 0.62
CA ILE A 226 3.68 -9.85 1.26
C ILE A 226 2.57 -10.39 2.17
N LEU A 227 2.04 -9.56 3.07
CA LEU A 227 1.10 -10.01 4.08
C LEU A 227 -0.29 -10.31 3.50
N THR A 228 -0.74 -9.57 2.47
CA THR A 228 -1.98 -9.89 1.77
C THR A 228 -1.84 -11.11 0.86
N SER A 229 -0.65 -11.42 0.34
CA SER A 229 -0.41 -12.69 -0.35
C SER A 229 -0.39 -13.86 0.63
N LEU A 230 0.23 -13.67 1.80
CA LEU A 230 0.27 -14.66 2.87
C LEU A 230 -1.14 -15.03 3.33
N ILE A 231 -2.06 -14.08 3.47
CA ILE A 231 -3.44 -14.40 3.88
C ILE A 231 -4.19 -15.21 2.80
N GLN A 232 -3.92 -14.97 1.50
CA GLN A 232 -4.49 -15.80 0.43
C GLN A 232 -3.99 -17.24 0.51
N ILE A 233 -2.67 -17.43 0.71
CA ILE A 233 -2.05 -18.75 0.87
C ILE A 233 -2.63 -19.45 2.10
N VAL A 234 -2.59 -18.81 3.27
CA VAL A 234 -3.09 -19.37 4.54
C VAL A 234 -4.58 -19.68 4.46
N GLY A 235 -5.38 -18.78 3.87
CA GLY A 235 -6.81 -19.00 3.68
C GLY A 235 -7.13 -20.23 2.83
N LEU A 236 -6.25 -20.57 1.89
CA LEU A 236 -6.40 -21.73 1.02
C LEU A 236 -5.85 -23.02 1.63
N THR A 237 -4.69 -22.96 2.26
CA THR A 237 -4.01 -24.13 2.84
C THR A 237 -4.62 -24.55 4.18
N ALA A 238 -5.04 -23.58 4.99
CA ALA A 238 -5.63 -23.80 6.32
C ALA A 238 -7.16 -23.66 6.31
N ARG A 239 -7.82 -23.83 5.15
CA ARG A 239 -9.28 -23.70 5.01
C ARG A 239 -10.10 -24.56 5.98
N GLY A 240 -9.55 -25.70 6.41
CA GLY A 240 -10.19 -26.59 7.39
C GLY A 240 -10.03 -26.15 8.86
N TYR A 241 -9.25 -25.10 9.11
CA TYR A 241 -8.97 -24.56 10.44
C TYR A 241 -9.36 -23.08 10.50
N PRO A 242 -10.66 -22.75 10.49
CA PRO A 242 -11.14 -21.36 10.42
C PRO A 242 -10.59 -20.49 11.55
N LEU A 243 -10.48 -21.02 12.78
CA LEU A 243 -9.89 -20.29 13.89
C LEU A 243 -8.44 -19.86 13.63
N ALA A 244 -7.62 -20.72 13.02
CA ALA A 244 -6.23 -20.39 12.69
C ALA A 244 -6.15 -19.27 11.64
N VAL A 245 -6.98 -19.36 10.59
CA VAL A 245 -7.05 -18.32 9.55
C VAL A 245 -7.50 -16.98 10.14
N SER A 246 -8.48 -17.00 11.05
CA SER A 246 -8.94 -15.80 11.77
C SER A 246 -7.82 -15.17 12.58
N ILE A 247 -7.11 -15.93 13.42
CA ILE A 247 -6.00 -15.43 14.24
C ILE A 247 -4.90 -14.83 13.36
N VAL A 248 -4.48 -15.52 12.30
CA VAL A 248 -3.45 -15.01 11.38
C VAL A 248 -3.89 -13.71 10.72
N GLY A 249 -5.12 -13.64 10.23
CA GLY A 249 -5.68 -12.42 9.63
C GLY A 249 -5.74 -11.26 10.62
N ILE A 250 -6.19 -11.50 11.84
CA ILE A 250 -6.22 -10.48 12.91
C ILE A 250 -4.83 -9.91 13.16
N VAL A 251 -3.81 -10.76 13.31
CA VAL A 251 -2.43 -10.32 13.56
C VAL A 251 -1.90 -9.48 12.39
N ILE A 252 -2.08 -9.96 11.16
CA ILE A 252 -1.63 -9.28 9.94
C ILE A 252 -2.30 -7.92 9.78
N PHE A 253 -3.63 -7.87 9.83
CA PHE A 253 -4.37 -6.64 9.58
C PHE A 253 -4.28 -5.66 10.75
N SER A 254 -4.05 -6.13 11.98
CA SER A 254 -3.68 -5.24 13.09
C SER A 254 -2.37 -4.52 12.81
N PHE A 255 -1.34 -5.26 12.42
CA PHE A 255 -0.04 -4.68 12.07
C PHE A 255 -0.18 -3.66 10.92
N LEU A 256 -0.85 -4.05 9.83
CA LEU A 256 -1.05 -3.18 8.68
C LEU A 256 -1.94 -1.96 8.99
N ALA A 257 -2.92 -2.06 9.90
CA ALA A 257 -3.76 -0.93 10.29
C ALA A 257 -3.04 0.07 11.20
N VAL A 258 -2.13 -0.42 12.06
CA VAL A 258 -1.34 0.41 12.99
C VAL A 258 -0.14 1.04 12.29
N TYR A 259 0.42 0.41 11.25
CA TYR A 259 1.61 0.90 10.56
C TYR A 259 1.47 2.34 10.03
N PRO A 260 0.39 2.73 9.32
CA PRO A 260 0.21 4.11 8.87
C PRO A 260 0.12 5.14 9.99
N CYS A 261 -0.37 4.72 11.16
CA CYS A 261 -0.44 5.56 12.34
C CYS A 261 0.95 5.84 12.92
N ILE A 262 1.80 4.81 13.03
CA ILE A 262 3.12 4.92 13.67
C ILE A 262 4.14 5.59 12.75
N PHE A 263 4.27 5.07 11.52
CA PHE A 263 5.39 5.39 10.63
C PHE A 263 5.06 6.39 9.53
N GLN A 264 3.77 6.72 9.34
CA GLN A 264 3.32 7.70 8.35
C GLN A 264 3.97 7.54 6.96
N PRO A 265 3.83 6.36 6.32
CA PRO A 265 4.46 6.08 5.03
C PRO A 265 4.04 7.04 3.90
N PHE A 266 2.93 7.77 4.04
CA PHE A 266 2.48 8.78 3.06
C PHE A 266 2.81 10.20 3.51
N PHE A 267 3.19 11.06 2.57
CA PHE A 267 3.36 12.49 2.83
C PHE A 267 2.04 13.17 3.24
N SER A 268 0.93 12.78 2.60
CA SER A 268 -0.38 13.27 2.97
C SER A 268 -0.94 12.48 4.15
N VAL A 269 -1.40 13.19 5.17
CA VAL A 269 -2.09 12.61 6.33
C VAL A 269 -3.29 11.77 5.87
N TRP A 270 -4.02 12.22 4.85
CA TRP A 270 -5.17 11.50 4.31
C TRP A 270 -4.82 10.16 3.68
N GLY A 271 -3.63 10.02 3.08
CA GLY A 271 -3.16 8.74 2.55
C GLY A 271 -2.95 7.72 3.66
N ASN A 272 -2.34 8.14 4.77
CA ASN A 272 -2.16 7.30 5.95
C ASN A 272 -3.52 6.89 6.56
N VAL A 273 -4.45 7.84 6.66
CA VAL A 273 -5.81 7.59 7.18
C VAL A 273 -6.57 6.59 6.32
N ILE A 274 -6.58 6.76 5.00
CA ILE A 274 -7.32 5.89 4.07
C ILE A 274 -6.82 4.45 4.18
N TRP A 275 -5.50 4.24 4.15
CA TRP A 275 -4.92 2.90 4.28
C TRP A 275 -5.12 2.30 5.68
N GLY A 276 -5.03 3.11 6.74
CA GLY A 276 -5.34 2.66 8.10
C GLY A 276 -6.78 2.20 8.25
N ILE A 277 -7.75 2.95 7.69
CA ILE A 277 -9.17 2.57 7.63
C ILE A 277 -9.34 1.27 6.85
N ALA A 278 -8.75 1.18 5.65
CA ALA A 278 -8.86 0.01 4.78
C ALA A 278 -8.43 -1.29 5.46
N MET A 279 -7.26 -1.26 6.11
CA MET A 279 -6.74 -2.42 6.83
C MET A 279 -7.53 -2.72 8.09
N GLN A 280 -8.07 -1.70 8.76
CA GLN A 280 -8.95 -1.89 9.92
C GLN A 280 -10.28 -2.56 9.54
N ILE A 281 -10.83 -2.28 8.36
CA ILE A 281 -12.01 -2.99 7.84
C ILE A 281 -11.70 -4.48 7.68
N CYS A 282 -10.55 -4.82 7.08
CA CYS A 282 -10.12 -6.21 6.93
C CYS A 282 -9.94 -6.88 8.30
N PHE A 283 -9.33 -6.21 9.27
CA PHE A 283 -9.21 -6.70 10.65
C PHE A 283 -10.56 -7.08 11.26
N VAL A 284 -11.59 -6.24 11.10
CA VAL A 284 -12.93 -6.50 11.65
C VAL A 284 -13.53 -7.75 11.01
N VAL A 285 -13.41 -7.88 9.68
CA VAL A 285 -13.91 -9.05 8.96
C VAL A 285 -13.25 -10.34 9.45
N PHE A 286 -11.93 -10.35 9.66
CA PHE A 286 -11.25 -11.52 10.21
C PHE A 286 -11.57 -11.79 11.68
N SER A 287 -11.87 -10.75 12.46
CA SER A 287 -12.29 -10.89 13.87
C SER A 287 -13.64 -11.60 14.01
N MET A 288 -14.54 -11.46 13.02
CA MET A 288 -15.80 -12.21 12.99
C MET A 288 -15.60 -13.73 12.85
N GLY A 289 -14.44 -14.17 12.35
CA GLY A 289 -14.04 -15.58 12.35
C GLY A 289 -13.96 -16.20 13.75
N ILE A 290 -13.66 -15.42 14.80
CA ILE A 290 -13.65 -15.90 16.18
C ILE A 290 -15.09 -16.13 16.66
N PHE A 291 -15.98 -15.17 16.42
CA PHE A 291 -17.38 -15.26 16.85
C PHE A 291 -18.09 -16.44 16.18
N THR A 292 -17.89 -16.60 14.87
CA THR A 292 -18.48 -17.70 14.10
C THR A 292 -18.05 -19.08 14.58
N PHE A 293 -16.83 -19.20 15.12
CA PHE A 293 -16.31 -20.46 15.65
C PHE A 293 -16.85 -20.81 17.04
N PHE A 294 -16.98 -19.83 17.94
CA PHE A 294 -17.37 -20.07 19.34
C PHE A 294 -18.88 -19.96 19.61
N LEU A 295 -19.62 -19.25 18.77
CA LEU A 295 -21.07 -19.05 18.95
C LEU A 295 -21.87 -20.08 18.15
N ASP A 296 -22.97 -20.57 18.74
CA ASP A 296 -23.87 -21.52 18.09
C ASP A 296 -24.64 -20.87 16.93
N GLN A 297 -24.12 -21.12 15.73
CA GLN A 297 -24.60 -20.59 14.47
C GLN A 297 -25.98 -21.13 14.02
N SER A 298 -26.53 -22.12 14.71
CA SER A 298 -27.89 -22.63 14.46
C SER A 298 -28.98 -21.70 14.99
N LYS A 299 -28.63 -20.77 15.87
CA LYS A 299 -29.58 -19.88 16.55
C LYS A 299 -29.70 -18.55 15.82
N THR A 300 -30.90 -18.22 15.35
CA THR A 300 -31.16 -16.96 14.64
C THR A 300 -30.79 -15.71 15.45
N TYR A 301 -30.99 -15.72 16.76
CA TYR A 301 -30.64 -14.57 17.61
C TYR A 301 -29.12 -14.34 17.71
N VAL A 302 -28.31 -15.40 17.60
CA VAL A 302 -26.83 -15.29 17.56
C VAL A 302 -26.40 -14.54 16.31
N ILE A 303 -26.96 -14.93 15.16
CA ILE A 303 -26.67 -14.28 13.87
C ILE A 303 -27.03 -12.79 13.92
N ILE A 304 -28.18 -12.43 14.51
CA ILE A 304 -28.59 -11.03 14.66
C ILE A 304 -27.60 -10.25 15.53
N ILE A 305 -27.19 -10.82 16.67
CA ILE A 305 -26.23 -10.18 17.58
C ILE A 305 -24.87 -9.99 16.88
N GLU A 306 -24.39 -10.99 16.15
CA GLU A 306 -23.14 -10.88 15.38
C GLU A 306 -23.17 -9.77 14.34
N TRP A 307 -24.28 -9.60 13.61
CA TRP A 307 -24.44 -8.50 12.67
C TRP A 307 -24.42 -7.12 13.33
N ILE A 308 -25.06 -6.99 14.50
CA ILE A 308 -25.03 -5.75 15.28
C ILE A 308 -23.60 -5.45 15.74
N VAL A 309 -22.90 -6.46 16.26
CA VAL A 309 -21.49 -6.34 16.69
C VAL A 309 -20.61 -5.96 15.51
N PHE A 310 -20.77 -6.63 14.36
CA PHE A 310 -20.02 -6.30 13.15
C PHE A 310 -20.26 -4.88 12.68
N ALA A 311 -21.52 -4.43 12.60
CA ALA A 311 -21.87 -3.08 12.21
C ALA A 311 -21.25 -2.03 13.14
N LEU A 312 -21.23 -2.31 14.45
CA LEU A 312 -20.59 -1.45 15.43
C LEU A 312 -19.07 -1.42 15.21
N LEU A 313 -18.41 -2.59 15.09
CA LEU A 313 -16.96 -2.68 14.95
C LEU A 313 -16.44 -2.10 13.63
N VAL A 314 -17.12 -2.35 12.51
CA VAL A 314 -16.72 -1.87 11.17
C VAL A 314 -16.84 -0.35 11.03
N ILE A 315 -17.64 0.30 11.88
CA ILE A 315 -17.74 1.77 11.92
C ILE A 315 -16.79 2.34 12.97
N THR A 316 -16.86 1.83 14.20
CA THR A 316 -16.16 2.43 15.35
C THR A 316 -14.64 2.27 15.26
N LEU A 317 -14.13 1.07 14.92
CA LEU A 317 -12.68 0.84 14.89
C LEU A 317 -11.99 1.64 13.78
N PRO A 318 -12.48 1.66 12.52
CA PRO A 318 -11.86 2.50 11.50
C PRO A 318 -11.95 4.00 11.82
N LEU A 319 -13.04 4.47 12.43
CA LEU A 319 -13.16 5.86 12.87
C LEU A 319 -12.13 6.21 13.95
N ILE A 320 -11.95 5.34 14.95
CA ILE A 320 -10.93 5.53 15.99
C ILE A 320 -9.54 5.56 15.36
N ASN A 321 -9.22 4.61 14.47
CA ASN A 321 -7.92 4.57 13.81
C ASN A 321 -7.69 5.84 12.94
N ALA A 322 -8.73 6.29 12.23
CA ALA A 322 -8.68 7.52 11.44
C ALA A 322 -8.37 8.74 12.31
N LEU A 323 -9.06 8.90 13.43
CA LEU A 323 -8.85 10.02 14.35
C LEU A 323 -7.45 10.02 14.96
N ILE A 324 -6.95 8.85 15.39
CA ILE A 324 -5.61 8.72 15.96
C ILE A 324 -4.55 8.99 14.89
N THR A 325 -4.66 8.37 13.72
CA THR A 325 -3.73 8.55 12.60
C THR A 325 -3.71 10.00 12.14
N TYR A 326 -4.87 10.65 12.04
CA TYR A 326 -4.96 12.05 11.64
C TYR A 326 -4.32 13.00 12.67
N LYS A 327 -4.67 12.85 13.96
CA LYS A 327 -4.08 13.66 15.04
C LYS A 327 -2.57 13.49 15.11
N ARG A 328 -2.07 12.26 14.99
CA ARG A 328 -0.63 11.98 14.95
C ARG A 328 0.02 12.56 13.70
N GLY A 329 -0.66 12.51 12.55
CA GLY A 329 -0.29 13.19 11.30
C GLY A 329 0.03 14.66 11.52
N ILE A 330 -0.94 15.38 12.05
CA ILE A 330 -0.79 16.81 12.33
C ILE A 330 0.28 17.09 13.37
N SER A 331 0.34 16.30 14.44
CA SER A 331 1.32 16.50 15.51
C SER A 331 2.76 16.36 15.03
N LEU A 332 3.04 15.40 14.15
CA LEU A 332 4.38 15.19 13.60
C LEU A 332 4.73 16.23 12.52
N TRP A 333 3.74 16.76 11.81
CA TRP A 333 3.94 17.89 10.91
C TRP A 333 4.14 19.23 11.63
N GLY A 334 3.56 19.37 12.82
CA GLY A 334 3.60 20.60 13.63
C GLY A 334 4.79 20.74 14.55
N VAL A 335 5.65 19.72 14.65
CA VAL A 335 6.84 19.69 15.52
C VAL A 335 8.01 19.31 14.63
N ARG A 336 8.95 20.24 14.38
CA ARG A 336 10.19 19.88 13.68
C ARG A 336 11.04 18.97 14.57
N GLU A 337 11.88 18.12 13.98
CA GLU A 337 12.72 17.16 14.72
C GLU A 337 13.64 17.83 15.76
N ASP A 338 13.90 19.13 15.60
CA ASP A 338 14.69 20.00 16.50
C ASP A 338 13.84 20.85 17.46
N GLU A 339 12.51 20.78 17.40
CA GLU A 339 11.62 21.58 18.25
C GLU A 339 11.03 20.73 19.39
N GLU A 340 11.32 21.10 20.64
CA GLU A 340 10.64 20.52 21.79
C GLU A 340 9.15 20.86 21.75
N THR A 341 8.28 19.84 21.94
CA THR A 341 6.83 20.05 22.03
C THR A 341 6.51 21.12 23.07
N PRO A 342 5.87 22.24 22.71
CA PRO A 342 5.59 23.30 23.65
C PRO A 342 4.67 22.77 24.75
N GLN A 343 5.15 22.78 25.99
CA GLN A 343 4.32 22.39 27.13
C GLN A 343 3.12 23.34 27.22
N PRO A 344 1.89 22.82 27.46
CA PRO A 344 0.74 23.69 27.63
C PRO A 344 0.98 24.63 28.80
N VAL A 345 0.68 25.93 28.64
CA VAL A 345 1.03 27.02 29.58
C VAL A 345 0.61 26.74 31.04
N LYS A 346 -0.39 25.89 31.24
CA LYS A 346 -0.87 25.46 32.56
C LYS A 346 0.11 24.54 33.32
N LEU A 347 1.08 23.92 32.65
CA LEU A 347 2.10 23.04 33.23
C LEU A 347 3.46 23.74 33.42
N LEU A 348 3.63 24.96 32.93
CA LEU A 348 4.87 25.74 33.09
C LEU A 348 5.01 26.24 34.53
N LYS A 349 6.16 25.96 35.18
CA LYS A 349 6.50 26.55 36.48
C LYS A 349 6.62 28.07 36.35
N GLY A 350 6.27 28.78 37.43
CA GLY A 350 5.95 30.22 37.42
C GLY A 350 6.92 31.11 36.65
N GLU A 351 8.22 30.85 36.71
CA GLU A 351 9.25 31.65 36.03
C GLU A 351 9.24 31.49 34.50
N GLN A 352 9.02 30.27 33.99
CA GLN A 352 8.90 30.00 32.55
C GLN A 352 7.59 30.56 31.99
N ARG A 353 6.51 30.53 32.79
CA ARG A 353 5.21 31.09 32.40
C ARG A 353 5.26 32.61 32.25
N VAL A 354 5.93 33.30 33.16
CA VAL A 354 6.12 34.76 33.09
C VAL A 354 6.96 35.13 31.87
N LYS A 355 8.03 34.38 31.59
CA LYS A 355 8.90 34.62 30.42
C LYS A 355 8.13 34.44 29.10
N LEU A 356 7.32 33.39 28.98
CA LEU A 356 6.51 33.14 27.78
C LEU A 356 5.41 34.21 27.60
N LEU A 357 4.72 34.60 28.68
CA LEU A 357 3.70 35.66 28.63
C LEU A 357 4.31 37.01 28.24
N SER A 358 5.49 37.33 28.76
CA SER A 358 6.20 38.57 28.39
C SER A 358 6.66 38.60 26.93
N GLN A 359 6.97 37.44 26.34
CA GLN A 359 7.29 37.32 24.92
C GLN A 359 6.05 37.49 24.03
N ILE A 360 4.90 36.97 24.49
CA ILE A 360 3.61 37.15 23.80
C ILE A 360 3.18 38.62 23.84
N GLU A 361 3.29 39.30 25.00
CA GLU A 361 3.00 40.73 25.11
C GLU A 361 3.93 41.61 24.25
N MET A 362 5.21 41.25 24.15
CA MET A 362 6.14 41.98 23.27
C MET A 362 5.79 41.81 21.79
N GLN A 363 5.42 40.60 21.36
CA GLN A 363 4.98 40.38 19.97
C GLN A 363 3.64 41.05 19.66
N GLU A 364 2.75 41.19 20.65
CA GLU A 364 1.48 41.89 20.49
C GLU A 364 1.69 43.41 20.42
N LYS A 365 2.63 43.95 21.20
CA LYS A 365 3.08 45.36 21.08
C LYS A 365 3.73 45.66 19.72
N ASP A 366 4.56 44.77 19.20
CA ASP A 366 5.18 44.96 17.86
C ASP A 366 4.12 44.96 16.73
N LYS A 367 3.05 44.18 16.87
CA LYS A 367 1.92 44.25 15.93
C LYS A 367 1.07 45.51 16.08
N SER A 368 1.05 46.14 17.26
CA SER A 368 0.28 47.38 17.48
C SER A 368 0.87 48.61 16.76
N TRP A 369 2.19 48.64 16.50
CA TRP A 369 2.84 49.70 15.72
C TRP A 369 2.50 49.67 14.22
N LEU A 370 2.00 48.55 13.71
CA LEU A 370 1.54 48.41 12.32
C LEU A 370 0.13 48.97 12.09
N GLN A 371 -0.54 49.50 13.13
CA GLN A 371 -1.87 50.12 13.05
C GLN A 371 -1.87 51.57 13.54
N THR A 372 -1.04 52.43 12.94
CA THR A 372 -1.29 53.89 12.95
C THR A 372 -1.52 54.41 11.53
N PRO A 373 -2.52 55.28 11.30
CA PRO A 373 -2.90 55.72 9.96
C PRO A 373 -1.92 56.80 9.48
N VAL A 374 -1.19 56.53 8.40
CA VAL A 374 -0.38 57.55 7.74
C VAL A 374 -1.31 58.46 6.94
N ALA A 375 -1.64 59.61 7.55
CA ALA A 375 -2.22 60.76 6.86
C ALA A 375 -1.10 61.59 6.20
N MET A 376 -1.32 61.94 4.92
CA MET A 376 -0.86 63.10 4.14
C MET A 376 0.61 63.58 4.22
N ILE A 377 1.31 63.53 3.08
CA ILE A 377 2.02 64.66 2.39
C ILE A 377 2.08 64.26 0.89
N LYS A 378 1.23 64.75 -0.02
CA LYS A 378 1.24 65.98 -0.83
C LYS A 378 2.45 66.19 -1.78
N ASP A 379 2.13 66.21 -3.08
CA ASP A 379 2.76 66.87 -4.24
C ASP A 379 4.25 66.60 -4.58
N SER A 380 4.48 66.00 -5.74
CA SER A 380 5.17 66.66 -6.87
C SER A 380 5.08 65.86 -8.17
N ASP A 381 4.93 66.62 -9.25
CA ASP A 381 4.69 66.26 -10.65
C ASP A 381 5.66 65.24 -11.26
N VAL A 382 5.17 64.40 -12.18
CA VAL A 382 5.78 64.15 -13.49
C VAL A 382 4.71 63.69 -14.50
N THR A 383 4.35 64.57 -15.44
CA THR A 383 3.72 64.25 -16.72
C THR A 383 4.79 63.91 -17.75
N ILE A 384 4.69 62.76 -18.45
CA ILE A 384 5.26 62.58 -19.80
C ILE A 384 4.35 61.65 -20.63
N HIS A 385 3.78 62.26 -21.68
CA HIS A 385 3.16 61.79 -22.94
C HIS A 385 2.37 60.49 -23.04
#